data_AF-A0A2V7GRX4-F1
#
_entry.id   AF-A0A2V7GRX4-F1
#
_cell.length_a   1.000
_cell.length_b   1.000
_cell.length_c   1.000
_cell.angle_alpha   90.00
_cell.angle_beta   90.00
_cell.angle_gamma   90.00
#
_symmetry.space_group_name_H-M   'P 1'
#
loop_
_entity.id
_entity.type
_entity.pdbx_description
1 polymer ?
#
loop_
_entity_poly.entity_id
_entity_poly.type
_entity_poly.pdbx_seq_one_letter_code
_entity_poly.pdbx_strand_id
1 'polypeptide(L)'
;MRRCAILLVAFAAAGCGSLKDAFSTHPAEAARAGDQLLTVERLAELAARVKGMPLQGDNLTRLADVWIDYALFGQALAAGQRFDDTATLTQTMWPAVSQLRWDRFHERLVSGRGTLTAAQVDSAYRAGSVRLFQHILIAVPPSAAPTVAQQKENQATGLLGQLRAGGSFASLAQRYSEDPGSKTRGGLLAVGGRGQFVPPFEDAAWQLAPGGMTGLVRSSFGYHIIRRPPLAEVRDSFARGLEDMLGGARDSLYLSDLETRSAVKVVSGAVGAVRQAAQAPDPARRSGRVLVDYRGGAFRVRDFMHWLPALDPRVLPALSTATEQQVVGLLKGLAQRDILLHQADSARVGLSDSDWAMVRAQQDSALTTVEGLLKLTPALVRDSVTTPEGRARLAMTRVNDYVDRVVGGEAQFAPLPPYLSEYLRAHGSWGKNDAGVQLAIERAQAIRAQLDSLRPTPRPNNQPVPTIPPGAQPITPRRRTLR
;
A
#
# COMPACT_ATOMS: atom_id res chain seq x y z
N MET A 1 -11.05 7.85 80.25
CA MET A 1 -11.06 8.72 79.07
C MET A 1 -9.71 8.58 78.35
N ARG A 2 -9.69 7.88 77.21
CA ARG A 2 -8.49 7.60 76.40
C ARG A 2 -8.42 8.61 75.26
N ARG A 3 -7.23 9.17 74.99
CA ARG A 3 -6.89 9.83 73.71
C ARG A 3 -5.46 9.44 73.34
N CYS A 4 -5.33 8.57 72.34
CA CYS A 4 -4.11 8.42 71.55
C CYS A 4 -4.35 9.13 70.21
N ALA A 5 -3.47 10.07 69.86
CA ALA A 5 -3.47 10.77 68.60
C ALA A 5 -2.84 9.88 67.51
N ILE A 6 -3.50 9.76 66.35
CA ILE A 6 -2.92 9.20 65.13
C ILE A 6 -2.60 10.37 64.21
N LEU A 7 -1.32 10.49 63.87
CA LEU A 7 -0.80 11.40 62.85
C LEU A 7 -1.22 10.91 61.46
N LEU A 8 -1.98 11.73 60.74
CA LEU A 8 -2.26 11.59 59.31
C LEU A 8 -1.11 12.22 58.52
N VAL A 9 -0.35 11.40 57.80
CA VAL A 9 0.60 11.88 56.77
C VAL A 9 -0.18 12.05 55.47
N ALA A 10 -0.35 13.30 55.05
CA ALA A 10 -0.93 13.64 53.75
C ALA A 10 0.13 13.52 52.66
N PHE A 11 -0.04 12.56 51.74
CA PHE A 11 0.70 12.53 50.48
C PHE A 11 0.01 13.45 49.48
N ALA A 12 0.74 14.43 48.96
CA ALA A 12 0.29 15.33 47.90
C ALA A 12 0.16 14.58 46.56
N ALA A 13 -1.04 14.60 45.99
CA ALA A 13 -1.37 13.95 44.73
C ALA A 13 -0.98 14.84 43.53
N ALA A 14 0.07 14.44 42.81
CA ALA A 14 0.23 14.74 41.39
C ALA A 14 -0.27 13.51 40.60
N GLY A 15 -1.54 13.52 40.20
CA GLY A 15 -2.14 12.38 39.49
C GLY A 15 -3.67 12.35 39.49
N CYS A 16 -4.33 13.44 39.11
CA CYS A 16 -5.81 13.52 39.14
C CYS A 16 -6.50 13.16 37.81
N GLY A 17 -5.81 12.52 36.86
CA GLY A 17 -6.44 11.89 35.69
C GLY A 17 -6.73 10.41 35.92
N SER A 18 -5.73 9.65 36.35
CA SER A 18 -5.77 8.17 36.42
C SER A 18 -6.66 7.61 37.52
N LEU A 19 -6.88 8.34 38.62
CA LEU A 19 -7.72 7.87 39.72
C LEU A 19 -9.22 8.00 39.44
N LYS A 20 -9.65 8.83 38.49
CA LYS A 20 -11.07 9.01 38.18
C LYS A 20 -11.63 7.83 37.38
N ASP A 21 -10.79 7.19 36.56
CA ASP A 21 -11.16 6.02 35.75
C ASP A 21 -11.12 4.70 36.56
N ALA A 22 -10.30 4.64 37.61
CA ALA A 22 -10.22 3.51 38.54
C ALA A 22 -11.50 3.27 39.37
N PHE A 23 -12.41 4.24 39.42
CA PHE A 23 -13.72 4.14 40.09
C PHE A 23 -14.91 4.15 39.11
N SER A 24 -14.67 3.94 37.81
CA SER A 24 -15.75 3.73 36.84
C SER A 24 -16.43 2.37 37.08
N THR A 25 -17.74 2.31 36.95
CA THR A 25 -18.60 1.16 37.31
C THR A 25 -18.48 -0.06 36.40
N HIS A 26 -17.50 -0.12 35.49
CA HIS A 26 -17.32 -1.21 34.54
C HIS A 26 -15.87 -1.71 34.43
N PRO A 27 -15.26 -2.25 35.51
CA PRO A 27 -13.91 -2.82 35.50
C PRO A 27 -13.73 -4.02 34.55
N ALA A 28 -14.79 -4.50 33.91
CA ALA A 28 -14.79 -5.60 32.94
C ALA A 28 -14.82 -5.15 31.47
N GLU A 29 -14.84 -3.84 31.16
CA GLU A 29 -14.84 -3.32 29.79
C GLU A 29 -13.41 -3.05 29.29
N ALA A 30 -13.01 -3.67 28.18
CA ALA A 30 -11.74 -3.37 27.50
C ALA A 30 -11.95 -2.45 26.28
N ALA A 31 -13.02 -2.67 25.51
CA ALA A 31 -13.39 -1.82 24.39
C ALA A 31 -14.89 -1.93 24.07
N ARG A 32 -15.39 -0.99 23.27
CA ARG A 32 -16.79 -0.93 22.82
C ARG A 32 -16.89 -0.46 21.39
N ALA A 33 -17.87 -1.00 20.67
CA ALA A 33 -18.31 -0.55 19.36
C ALA A 33 -19.83 -0.56 19.36
N GLY A 34 -20.49 0.61 19.34
CA GLY A 34 -21.93 0.71 19.51
C GLY A 34 -22.40 0.09 20.82
N ASP A 35 -23.39 -0.78 20.72
CA ASP A 35 -23.93 -1.56 21.85
C ASP A 35 -23.12 -2.83 22.16
N GLN A 36 -22.04 -3.08 21.42
CA GLN A 36 -21.22 -4.27 21.55
C GLN A 36 -20.05 -4.02 22.48
N LEU A 37 -19.84 -4.95 23.40
CA LEU A 37 -18.82 -4.88 24.44
C LEU A 37 -17.75 -5.94 24.20
N LEU A 38 -16.49 -5.51 24.15
CA LEU A 38 -15.34 -6.38 24.31
C LEU A 38 -14.93 -6.37 25.78
N THR A 39 -15.16 -7.49 26.46
CA THR A 39 -14.79 -7.62 27.87
C THR A 39 -13.30 -7.83 28.06
N VAL A 40 -12.81 -7.54 29.27
CA VAL A 40 -11.44 -7.83 29.70
C VAL A 40 -11.10 -9.30 29.53
N GLU A 41 -11.98 -10.19 29.98
CA GLU A 41 -11.81 -11.64 29.86
C GLU A 41 -11.68 -12.06 28.41
N ARG A 42 -12.56 -11.53 27.54
CA ARG A 42 -12.55 -11.88 26.13
C ARG A 42 -11.29 -11.39 25.43
N LEU A 43 -10.87 -10.15 25.68
CA LEU A 43 -9.61 -9.63 25.12
C LEU A 43 -8.40 -10.46 25.60
N ALA A 44 -8.40 -10.85 26.88
CA ALA A 44 -7.35 -11.68 27.47
C ALA A 44 -7.27 -13.07 26.82
N GLU A 45 -8.42 -13.72 26.61
CA GLU A 45 -8.52 -15.02 25.91
C GLU A 45 -7.98 -14.94 24.49
N LEU A 46 -8.40 -13.91 23.74
CA LEU A 46 -7.92 -13.69 22.38
C LEU A 46 -6.40 -13.50 22.36
N ALA A 47 -5.87 -12.59 23.19
CA ALA A 47 -4.44 -12.31 23.26
C ALA A 47 -3.60 -13.54 23.68
N ALA A 48 -4.10 -14.33 24.63
CA ALA A 48 -3.42 -15.53 25.10
C ALA A 48 -3.24 -16.58 24.00
N ARG A 49 -4.23 -16.70 23.10
CA ARG A 49 -4.24 -17.69 22.00
C ARG A 49 -3.40 -17.29 20.78
N VAL A 50 -3.13 -16.00 20.56
CA VAL A 50 -2.28 -15.57 19.43
C VAL A 50 -0.84 -16.05 19.65
N LYS A 51 -0.43 -17.04 18.86
CA LYS A 51 0.90 -17.66 18.96
C LYS A 51 2.01 -16.62 18.70
N GLY A 52 2.95 -16.50 19.65
CA GLY A 52 4.14 -15.66 19.49
C GLY A 52 3.92 -14.15 19.66
N MET A 53 2.68 -13.69 19.91
CA MET A 53 2.39 -12.28 20.17
C MET A 53 2.85 -11.90 21.59
N PRO A 54 3.72 -10.89 21.77
CA PRO A 54 4.05 -10.37 23.10
C PRO A 54 2.82 -9.78 23.80
N LEU A 55 2.61 -10.11 25.09
CA LEU A 55 1.53 -9.54 25.90
C LEU A 55 1.94 -8.17 26.43
N GLN A 56 1.88 -7.17 25.55
CA GLN A 56 2.22 -5.78 25.82
C GLN A 56 1.03 -4.88 25.46
N GLY A 57 0.93 -3.69 26.08
CA GLY A 57 -0.18 -2.75 25.88
C GLY A 57 -0.51 -2.51 24.42
N ASP A 58 0.47 -2.06 23.63
CA ASP A 58 0.29 -1.79 22.19
C ASP A 58 -0.28 -2.96 21.39
N ASN A 59 0.10 -4.19 21.75
CA ASN A 59 -0.36 -5.40 21.06
C ASN A 59 -1.83 -5.69 21.38
N LEU A 60 -2.24 -5.58 22.65
CA LEU A 60 -3.64 -5.78 23.03
C LEU A 60 -4.53 -4.63 22.56
N THR A 61 -4.03 -3.39 22.57
CA THR A 61 -4.71 -2.24 21.98
C THR A 61 -4.98 -2.46 20.50
N ARG A 62 -3.99 -2.93 19.72
CA ARG A 62 -4.19 -3.28 18.30
C ARG A 62 -5.22 -4.40 18.11
N LEU A 63 -5.24 -5.39 18.99
CA LEU A 63 -6.23 -6.47 18.92
C LEU A 63 -7.65 -5.95 19.21
N ALA A 64 -7.79 -5.05 20.18
CA ALA A 64 -9.05 -4.36 20.46
C ALA A 64 -9.48 -3.47 19.29
N ASP A 65 -8.55 -2.75 18.65
CA ASP A 65 -8.81 -1.95 17.45
C ASP A 65 -9.36 -2.80 16.30
N VAL A 66 -8.75 -3.96 16.03
CA VAL A 66 -9.25 -4.91 15.03
C VAL A 66 -10.67 -5.36 15.36
N TRP A 67 -10.95 -5.71 16.62
CA TRP A 67 -12.30 -6.11 17.03
C TRP A 67 -13.30 -4.96 16.86
N ILE A 68 -12.96 -3.74 17.25
CA ILE A 68 -13.81 -2.54 17.06
C ILE A 68 -14.16 -2.36 15.59
N ASP A 69 -13.17 -2.43 14.70
CA ASP A 69 -13.36 -2.22 13.27
C ASP A 69 -14.35 -3.23 12.68
N TYR A 70 -14.17 -4.52 12.98
CA TYR A 70 -15.10 -5.56 12.54
C TYR A 70 -16.48 -5.45 13.19
N ALA A 71 -16.56 -5.10 14.47
CA ALA A 71 -17.83 -4.92 15.16
C ALA A 71 -18.64 -3.76 14.57
N LEU A 72 -17.99 -2.65 14.24
CA LEU A 72 -18.63 -1.53 13.54
C LEU A 72 -19.06 -1.91 12.13
N PHE A 73 -18.24 -2.67 11.39
CA PHE A 73 -18.62 -3.15 10.06
C PHE A 73 -19.82 -4.10 10.12
N GLY A 74 -19.82 -5.06 11.05
CA GLY A 74 -20.95 -5.98 11.26
C GLY A 74 -22.24 -5.24 11.62
N GLN A 75 -22.15 -4.20 12.46
CA GLN A 75 -23.29 -3.34 12.79
C GLN A 75 -23.81 -2.56 11.58
N ALA A 76 -22.91 -2.01 10.75
CA ALA A 76 -23.30 -1.34 9.52
C ALA A 76 -24.07 -2.29 8.58
N LEU A 77 -23.60 -3.53 8.40
CA LEU A 77 -24.32 -4.55 7.65
C LEU A 77 -25.67 -4.92 8.28
N ALA A 78 -25.74 -5.03 9.62
CA ALA A 78 -26.98 -5.29 10.35
C ALA A 78 -28.03 -4.19 10.21
N ALA A 79 -27.56 -2.94 10.09
CA ALA A 79 -28.39 -1.77 9.81
C ALA A 79 -28.80 -1.67 8.33
N GLY A 80 -28.29 -2.55 7.45
CA GLY A 80 -28.56 -2.49 6.01
C GLY A 80 -27.82 -1.36 5.31
N GLN A 81 -26.74 -0.86 5.90
CA GLN A 81 -25.94 0.20 5.31
C GLN A 81 -25.29 -0.27 4.01
N ARG A 82 -25.42 0.55 2.98
CA ARG A 82 -24.71 0.39 1.70
C ARG A 82 -23.50 1.32 1.67
N PHE A 83 -22.52 0.99 0.84
CA PHE A 83 -21.30 1.77 0.68
C PHE A 83 -21.03 2.13 -0.78
N ASP A 84 -22.09 2.22 -1.59
CA ASP A 84 -22.02 2.35 -3.04
C ASP A 84 -22.52 3.70 -3.58
N ASP A 85 -23.04 4.57 -2.71
CA ASP A 85 -23.36 5.95 -3.07
C ASP A 85 -22.08 6.81 -3.18
N THR A 86 -22.15 7.85 -4.00
CA THR A 86 -21.00 8.72 -4.31
C THR A 86 -20.39 9.37 -3.06
N ALA A 87 -21.20 9.75 -2.07
CA ALA A 87 -20.70 10.43 -0.88
C ALA A 87 -19.91 9.47 0.02
N THR A 88 -20.42 8.24 0.18
CA THR A 88 -19.72 7.18 0.90
C THR A 88 -18.44 6.76 0.16
N LEU A 89 -18.51 6.53 -1.15
CA LEU A 89 -17.34 6.17 -1.97
C LEU A 89 -16.26 7.24 -1.94
N THR A 90 -16.63 8.53 -1.92
CA THR A 90 -15.66 9.63 -1.82
C THR A 90 -14.82 9.53 -0.54
N GLN A 91 -15.38 8.98 0.54
CA GLN A 91 -14.69 8.80 1.80
C GLN A 91 -13.98 7.45 1.89
N THR A 92 -14.67 6.34 1.61
CA THR A 92 -14.14 4.98 1.76
C THR A 92 -13.14 4.61 0.66
N MET A 93 -13.21 5.25 -0.50
CA MET A 93 -12.31 5.09 -1.63
C MET A 93 -11.52 6.37 -1.92
N TRP A 94 -11.32 7.20 -0.90
CA TRP A 94 -10.66 8.50 -1.02
C TRP A 94 -9.34 8.46 -1.81
N PRO A 95 -8.42 7.49 -1.67
CA PRO A 95 -7.19 7.46 -2.47
C PRO A 95 -7.46 7.31 -3.96
N ALA A 96 -8.36 6.38 -4.33
CA ALA A 96 -8.70 6.14 -5.73
C ALA A 96 -9.44 7.34 -6.34
N VAL A 97 -10.39 7.91 -5.59
CA VAL A 97 -11.14 9.10 -6.01
C VAL A 97 -10.21 10.31 -6.14
N SER A 98 -9.31 10.53 -5.17
CA SER A 98 -8.35 11.64 -5.19
C SER A 98 -7.34 11.51 -6.33
N GLN A 99 -6.85 10.30 -6.60
CA GLN A 99 -5.98 10.03 -7.75
C GLN A 99 -6.70 10.35 -9.06
N LEU A 100 -7.93 9.87 -9.25
CA LEU A 100 -8.69 10.17 -10.46
C LEU A 100 -8.96 11.67 -10.62
N ARG A 101 -9.31 12.36 -9.53
CA ARG A 101 -9.52 13.81 -9.54
C ARG A 101 -8.24 14.55 -9.96
N TRP A 102 -7.10 14.09 -9.47
CA TRP A 102 -5.80 14.60 -9.88
C TRP A 102 -5.55 14.34 -11.38
N ASP A 103 -5.76 13.12 -11.84
CA ASP A 103 -5.52 12.73 -13.23
C ASP A 103 -6.41 13.56 -14.19
N ARG A 104 -7.70 13.73 -13.87
CA ARG A 104 -8.62 14.55 -14.65
C ARG A 104 -8.26 16.04 -14.63
N PHE A 105 -7.77 16.55 -13.50
CA PHE A 105 -7.32 17.94 -13.42
C PHE A 105 -6.05 18.15 -14.24
N HIS A 106 -5.12 17.21 -14.16
CA HIS A 106 -3.91 17.19 -14.95
C HIS A 106 -4.24 17.11 -16.46
N GLU A 107 -5.13 16.21 -16.88
CA GLU A 107 -5.63 16.13 -18.26
C GLU A 107 -6.26 17.45 -18.73
N ARG A 108 -6.96 18.19 -17.86
CA ARG A 108 -7.48 19.52 -18.20
C ARG A 108 -6.36 20.55 -18.37
N LEU A 109 -5.33 20.50 -17.52
CA LEU A 109 -4.14 21.34 -17.67
C LEU A 109 -3.34 20.99 -18.93
N VAL A 110 -3.41 19.74 -19.39
CA VAL A 110 -2.73 19.24 -20.59
C VAL A 110 -3.54 19.48 -21.85
N SER A 111 -4.85 19.21 -21.87
CA SER A 111 -5.72 19.42 -23.03
C SER A 111 -5.93 20.88 -23.38
N GLY A 112 -5.77 21.79 -22.40
CA GLY A 112 -5.63 23.22 -22.68
C GLY A 112 -4.33 23.59 -23.41
N ARG A 113 -3.37 22.66 -23.54
CA ARG A 113 -2.14 22.84 -24.32
C ARG A 113 -2.45 22.43 -25.75
N GLY A 114 -2.28 23.35 -26.71
CA GLY A 114 -2.43 23.04 -28.12
C GLY A 114 -1.50 21.91 -28.56
N THR A 115 -1.93 21.13 -29.55
CA THR A 115 -1.09 20.11 -30.21
C THR A 115 0.01 20.77 -31.03
N LEU A 116 1.11 20.05 -31.26
CA LEU A 116 2.18 20.55 -32.10
C LEU A 116 1.74 20.62 -33.56
N THR A 117 1.97 21.76 -34.20
CA THR A 117 1.78 21.90 -35.64
C THR A 117 2.79 21.04 -36.39
N ALA A 118 2.44 20.60 -37.61
CA ALA A 118 3.35 19.85 -38.46
C ALA A 118 4.72 20.55 -38.65
N ALA A 119 4.71 21.88 -38.76
CA ALA A 119 5.92 22.69 -38.88
C ALA A 119 6.81 22.64 -37.62
N GLN A 120 6.21 22.61 -36.42
CA GLN A 120 6.93 22.46 -35.16
C GLN A 120 7.56 21.07 -35.03
N VAL A 121 6.81 20.01 -35.40
CA VAL A 121 7.32 18.63 -35.43
C VAL A 121 8.50 18.50 -36.40
N ASP A 122 8.36 19.06 -37.61
CA ASP A 122 9.42 19.06 -38.62
C ASP A 122 10.67 19.81 -38.15
N SER A 123 10.46 20.98 -37.53
CA SER A 123 11.55 21.80 -36.98
C SER A 123 12.31 21.04 -35.89
N ALA A 124 11.60 20.42 -34.94
CA ALA A 124 12.21 19.65 -33.86
C ALA A 124 13.00 18.44 -34.38
N TYR A 125 12.44 17.70 -35.35
CA TYR A 125 13.14 16.57 -35.97
C TYR A 125 14.42 16.99 -36.70
N ARG A 126 14.38 18.11 -37.43
CA ARG A 126 15.56 18.66 -38.13
C ARG A 126 16.61 19.20 -37.17
N ALA A 127 16.21 19.88 -36.11
CA ALA A 127 17.13 20.37 -35.08
C ALA A 127 17.93 19.23 -34.46
N GLY A 128 17.32 18.05 -34.31
CA GLY A 128 18.01 16.81 -33.94
C GLY A 128 18.54 16.79 -32.51
N SER A 129 18.14 17.76 -31.67
CA SER A 129 18.41 17.81 -30.22
C SER A 129 17.68 16.70 -29.46
N VAL A 130 16.57 16.22 -30.02
CA VAL A 130 15.88 15.00 -29.60
C VAL A 130 15.68 14.08 -30.79
N ARG A 131 15.70 12.78 -30.53
CA ARG A 131 15.61 11.74 -31.56
C ARG A 131 14.69 10.61 -31.10
N LEU A 132 14.18 9.90 -32.08
CA LEU A 132 13.45 8.66 -31.91
C LEU A 132 14.20 7.56 -32.66
N PHE A 133 14.40 6.44 -32.00
CA PHE A 133 15.14 5.30 -32.52
C PHE A 133 14.27 4.05 -32.51
N GLN A 134 14.59 3.12 -33.40
CA GLN A 134 14.14 1.73 -33.33
C GLN A 134 15.34 0.86 -32.97
N HIS A 135 15.13 -0.17 -32.16
CA HIS A 135 16.17 -1.16 -31.91
C HIS A 135 15.66 -2.61 -31.86
N ILE A 136 16.58 -3.53 -32.11
CA ILE A 136 16.42 -4.96 -31.82
C ILE A 136 17.50 -5.32 -30.80
N LEU A 137 17.09 -5.83 -29.64
CA LEU A 137 17.98 -6.35 -28.62
C LEU A 137 17.98 -7.88 -28.67
N ILE A 138 19.17 -8.47 -28.82
CA ILE A 138 19.41 -9.87 -28.50
C ILE A 138 20.20 -9.92 -27.19
N ALA A 139 19.50 -10.28 -26.12
CA ALA A 139 19.99 -10.19 -24.76
C ALA A 139 21.07 -11.25 -24.48
N VAL A 140 22.15 -10.81 -23.82
CA VAL A 140 23.22 -11.68 -23.37
C VAL A 140 23.39 -11.46 -21.87
N PRO A 141 22.95 -12.42 -21.03
CA PRO A 141 23.16 -12.34 -19.59
C PRO A 141 24.65 -12.16 -19.25
N PRO A 142 25.01 -11.35 -18.24
CA PRO A 142 26.40 -11.18 -17.83
C PRO A 142 27.10 -12.49 -17.45
N SER A 143 26.34 -13.48 -16.98
CA SER A 143 26.80 -14.82 -16.60
C SER A 143 26.70 -15.86 -17.72
N ALA A 144 26.40 -15.45 -18.96
CA ALA A 144 26.23 -16.39 -20.06
C ALA A 144 27.53 -17.15 -20.36
N ALA A 145 27.42 -18.46 -20.55
CA ALA A 145 28.53 -19.27 -21.03
C ALA A 145 28.99 -18.78 -22.42
N PRO A 146 30.28 -18.90 -22.78
CA PRO A 146 30.80 -18.44 -24.07
C PRO A 146 30.02 -18.98 -25.28
N THR A 147 29.55 -20.23 -25.20
CA THR A 147 28.72 -20.86 -26.25
C THR A 147 27.37 -20.16 -26.42
N VAL A 148 26.72 -19.75 -25.32
CA VAL A 148 25.46 -19.00 -25.35
C VAL A 148 25.69 -17.58 -25.90
N ALA A 149 26.77 -16.92 -25.48
CA ALA A 149 27.14 -15.61 -26.03
C ALA A 149 27.36 -15.67 -27.55
N GLN A 150 28.09 -16.69 -28.03
CA GLN A 150 28.31 -16.90 -29.46
C GLN A 150 27.01 -17.18 -30.22
N GLN A 151 26.10 -17.99 -29.67
CA GLN A 151 24.79 -18.26 -30.28
C GLN A 151 23.97 -16.97 -30.41
N LYS A 152 23.96 -16.13 -29.38
CA LYS A 152 23.28 -14.83 -29.37
C LYS A 152 23.88 -13.86 -30.39
N GLU A 153 25.20 -13.84 -30.53
CA GLU A 153 25.89 -13.06 -31.57
C GLU A 153 25.53 -13.55 -32.98
N ASN A 154 25.51 -14.86 -33.20
CA ASN A 154 25.12 -15.45 -34.48
C ASN A 154 23.67 -15.11 -34.82
N GLN A 155 22.76 -15.16 -33.84
CA GLN A 155 21.37 -14.75 -34.00
C GLN A 155 21.27 -13.27 -34.39
N ALA A 156 21.96 -12.39 -33.67
CA ALA A 156 21.97 -10.96 -33.97
C ALA A 156 22.55 -10.68 -35.37
N THR A 157 23.62 -11.37 -35.75
CA THR A 157 24.24 -11.30 -37.09
C THR A 157 23.27 -11.73 -38.18
N GLY A 158 22.53 -12.82 -37.97
CA GLY A 158 21.50 -13.28 -38.89
C GLY A 158 20.37 -12.28 -39.09
N LEU A 159 19.91 -11.63 -38.01
CA LEU A 159 18.90 -10.58 -38.08
C LEU A 159 19.42 -9.34 -38.83
N LEU A 160 20.67 -8.95 -38.59
CA LEU A 160 21.30 -7.86 -39.33
C LEU A 160 21.37 -8.17 -40.83
N GLY A 161 21.67 -9.41 -41.20
CA GLY A 161 21.63 -9.88 -42.59
C GLY A 161 20.26 -9.73 -43.22
N GLN A 162 19.20 -10.15 -42.52
CA GLN A 162 17.81 -10.01 -42.99
C GLN A 162 17.40 -8.54 -43.17
N LEU A 163 17.80 -7.67 -42.25
CA LEU A 163 17.54 -6.23 -42.35
C LEU A 163 18.25 -5.61 -43.56
N ARG A 164 19.51 -5.99 -43.81
CA ARG A 164 20.27 -5.56 -44.99
C ARG A 164 19.68 -6.08 -46.30
N ALA A 165 18.99 -7.21 -46.27
CA ALA A 165 18.26 -7.77 -47.41
C ALA A 165 16.87 -7.12 -47.62
N GLY A 166 16.52 -6.07 -46.88
CA GLY A 166 15.24 -5.36 -47.02
C GLY A 166 14.12 -5.85 -46.10
N GLY A 167 14.43 -6.68 -45.10
CA GLY A 167 13.45 -7.11 -44.10
C GLY A 167 12.88 -5.94 -43.28
N SER A 168 11.60 -6.03 -42.93
CA SER A 168 10.92 -5.03 -42.08
C SER A 168 11.53 -5.00 -40.68
N PHE A 169 12.08 -3.84 -40.30
CA PHE A 169 12.66 -3.63 -38.97
C PHE A 169 11.64 -3.88 -37.85
N ALA A 170 10.43 -3.31 -37.98
CA ALA A 170 9.39 -3.43 -36.98
C ALA A 170 8.93 -4.89 -36.79
N SER A 171 8.78 -5.64 -37.89
CA SER A 171 8.36 -7.05 -37.83
C SER A 171 9.42 -7.93 -37.19
N LEU A 172 10.70 -7.71 -37.52
CA LEU A 172 11.80 -8.45 -36.90
C LEU A 172 11.98 -8.07 -35.43
N ALA A 173 11.80 -6.80 -35.06
CA ALA A 173 11.81 -6.36 -33.67
C ALA A 173 10.69 -7.02 -32.85
N GLN A 174 9.45 -7.01 -33.35
CA GLN A 174 8.31 -7.65 -32.68
C GLN A 174 8.51 -9.15 -32.49
N ARG A 175 9.14 -9.82 -33.46
CA ARG A 175 9.35 -11.26 -33.40
C ARG A 175 10.53 -11.67 -32.53
N TYR A 176 11.67 -10.99 -32.70
CA TYR A 176 12.95 -11.47 -32.20
C TYR A 176 13.59 -10.60 -31.13
N SER A 177 13.16 -9.34 -30.95
CA SER A 177 13.72 -8.50 -29.88
C SER A 177 13.38 -9.12 -28.52
N GLU A 178 14.35 -9.05 -27.62
CA GLU A 178 14.26 -9.48 -26.22
C GLU A 178 14.12 -8.28 -25.29
N ASP A 179 13.96 -7.07 -25.82
CA ASP A 179 13.60 -5.88 -25.03
C ASP A 179 12.07 -5.82 -24.80
N PRO A 180 11.59 -6.07 -23.57
CA PRO A 180 10.16 -6.01 -23.27
C PRO A 180 9.58 -4.60 -23.46
N GLY A 181 10.42 -3.56 -23.33
CA GLY A 181 9.99 -2.17 -23.36
C GLY A 181 9.60 -1.68 -24.75
N SER A 182 10.17 -2.24 -25.82
CA SER A 182 9.96 -1.76 -27.20
C SER A 182 9.52 -2.84 -28.20
N LYS A 183 9.68 -4.13 -27.87
CA LYS A 183 9.36 -5.26 -28.76
C LYS A 183 7.97 -5.12 -29.40
N THR A 184 6.94 -4.92 -28.59
CA THR A 184 5.55 -4.84 -29.07
C THR A 184 5.30 -3.65 -29.99
N ARG A 185 6.10 -2.58 -29.87
CA ARG A 185 6.04 -1.36 -30.71
C ARG A 185 7.02 -1.40 -31.88
N GLY A 186 7.43 -2.58 -32.35
CA GLY A 186 8.36 -2.69 -33.48
C GLY A 186 9.75 -2.14 -33.18
N GLY A 187 10.19 -2.23 -31.93
CA GLY A 187 11.48 -1.76 -31.48
C GLY A 187 11.53 -0.25 -31.21
N LEU A 188 10.41 0.47 -31.33
CA LEU A 188 10.36 1.92 -31.14
C LEU A 188 10.63 2.33 -29.69
N LEU A 189 11.65 3.16 -29.50
CA LEU A 189 12.01 3.78 -28.23
C LEU A 189 11.36 5.16 -28.10
N ALA A 190 11.23 5.65 -26.86
CA ALA A 190 10.70 6.99 -26.59
C ALA A 190 11.58 8.07 -27.22
N VAL A 191 10.96 9.22 -27.56
CA VAL A 191 11.69 10.41 -28.01
C VAL A 191 12.56 10.90 -26.86
N GLY A 192 13.85 11.17 -27.13
CA GLY A 192 14.77 11.62 -26.08
C GLY A 192 15.99 12.35 -26.61
N GLY A 193 16.62 13.11 -25.71
CA GLY A 193 17.93 13.72 -25.92
C GLY A 193 19.08 12.76 -25.60
N ARG A 194 20.30 13.29 -25.52
CA ARG A 194 21.47 12.55 -25.03
C ARG A 194 21.37 12.24 -23.53
N GLY A 195 22.14 11.26 -23.07
CA GLY A 195 22.14 10.76 -21.69
C GLY A 195 20.99 9.82 -21.36
N GLN A 196 20.23 9.34 -22.35
CA GLN A 196 19.06 8.46 -22.14
C GLN A 196 19.39 6.98 -22.34
N PHE A 197 20.50 6.66 -22.99
CA PHE A 197 20.90 5.30 -23.30
C PHE A 197 22.30 4.96 -22.76
N VAL A 198 22.61 3.67 -22.64
CA VAL A 198 23.98 3.25 -22.27
C VAL A 198 24.99 3.72 -23.31
N PRO A 199 26.23 4.09 -22.92
CA PRO A 199 27.15 4.77 -23.81
C PRO A 199 27.36 4.10 -25.18
N PRO A 200 27.58 2.77 -25.29
CA PRO A 200 27.78 2.14 -26.60
C PRO A 200 26.57 2.25 -27.53
N PHE A 201 25.35 2.15 -26.97
CA PHE A 201 24.12 2.35 -27.74
C PHE A 201 24.02 3.80 -28.19
N GLU A 202 24.23 4.73 -27.27
CA GLU A 202 24.07 6.15 -27.52
C GLU A 202 25.04 6.62 -28.60
N ASP A 203 26.32 6.31 -28.47
CA ASP A 203 27.36 6.74 -29.41
C ASP A 203 27.05 6.28 -30.84
N ALA A 204 26.61 5.03 -31.01
CA ALA A 204 26.25 4.49 -32.32
C ALA A 204 24.94 5.10 -32.86
N ALA A 205 23.91 5.24 -32.01
CA ALA A 205 22.61 5.79 -32.41
C ALA A 205 22.71 7.26 -32.85
N TRP A 206 23.51 8.06 -32.15
CA TRP A 206 23.63 9.49 -32.41
C TRP A 206 24.46 9.84 -33.65
N GLN A 207 25.20 8.87 -34.21
CA GLN A 207 25.87 9.00 -35.51
C GLN A 207 24.93 8.77 -36.70
N LEU A 208 23.75 8.19 -36.48
CA LEU A 208 22.83 7.85 -37.57
C LEU A 208 22.16 9.09 -38.18
N ALA A 209 22.24 9.19 -39.51
CA ALA A 209 21.36 10.03 -40.31
C ALA A 209 19.93 9.45 -40.34
N PRO A 210 18.89 10.25 -40.66
CA PRO A 210 17.55 9.73 -40.93
C PRO A 210 17.57 8.61 -41.98
N GLY A 211 16.91 7.49 -41.69
CA GLY A 211 16.96 6.26 -42.48
C GLY A 211 18.13 5.33 -42.19
N GLY A 212 19.16 5.80 -41.46
CA GLY A 212 20.35 5.03 -41.16
C GLY A 212 20.13 3.90 -40.14
N MET A 213 20.97 2.88 -40.23
CA MET A 213 20.99 1.73 -39.33
C MET A 213 22.45 1.34 -38.99
N THR A 214 22.69 0.91 -37.76
CA THR A 214 24.02 0.45 -37.31
C THR A 214 24.34 -0.96 -37.82
N GLY A 215 25.61 -1.36 -37.64
CA GLY A 215 25.96 -2.77 -37.50
C GLY A 215 25.51 -3.33 -36.14
N LEU A 216 26.17 -4.40 -35.69
CA LEU A 216 25.98 -4.90 -34.33
C LEU A 216 26.69 -3.99 -33.32
N VAL A 217 25.95 -3.54 -32.32
CA VAL A 217 26.45 -2.73 -31.21
C VAL A 217 26.39 -3.59 -29.94
N ARG A 218 27.54 -3.85 -29.31
CA ARG A 218 27.61 -4.60 -28.05
C ARG A 218 27.45 -3.66 -26.86
N SER A 219 26.57 -4.00 -25.92
CA SER A 219 26.49 -3.36 -24.61
C SER A 219 26.38 -4.40 -23.49
N SER A 220 26.29 -3.96 -22.24
CA SER A 220 26.06 -4.83 -21.07
C SER A 220 24.78 -5.66 -21.19
N PHE A 221 23.79 -5.21 -21.95
CA PHE A 221 22.51 -5.91 -22.11
C PHE A 221 22.52 -7.00 -23.18
N GLY A 222 23.38 -6.90 -24.19
CA GLY A 222 23.23 -7.72 -25.39
C GLY A 222 23.90 -7.14 -26.63
N TYR A 223 23.47 -7.66 -27.78
CA TYR A 223 23.75 -7.09 -29.09
C TYR A 223 22.54 -6.29 -29.55
N HIS A 224 22.79 -5.09 -30.04
CA HIS A 224 21.78 -4.15 -30.50
C HIS A 224 21.97 -3.91 -32.00
N ILE A 225 20.86 -3.84 -32.73
CA ILE A 225 20.80 -3.23 -34.06
C ILE A 225 19.92 -2.00 -33.90
N ILE A 226 20.43 -0.83 -34.28
CA ILE A 226 19.78 0.46 -34.00
C ILE A 226 19.49 1.14 -35.33
N ARG A 227 18.30 1.70 -35.47
CA ARG A 227 17.86 2.46 -36.64
C ARG A 227 17.34 3.82 -36.20
N ARG A 228 17.62 4.85 -37.00
CA ARG A 228 16.97 6.16 -36.90
C ARG A 228 15.96 6.28 -38.04
N PRO A 229 14.66 6.00 -37.83
CA PRO A 229 13.68 6.08 -38.91
C PRO A 229 13.58 7.51 -39.46
N PRO A 230 13.33 7.69 -40.77
CA PRO A 230 13.01 9.00 -41.32
C PRO A 230 11.68 9.50 -40.76
N LEU A 231 11.52 10.82 -40.61
CA LEU A 231 10.31 11.41 -40.01
C LEU A 231 9.02 10.94 -40.69
N ALA A 232 9.03 10.74 -42.01
CA ALA A 232 7.86 10.27 -42.76
C ALA A 232 7.30 8.92 -42.25
N GLU A 233 8.16 8.04 -41.73
CA GLU A 233 7.73 6.73 -41.19
C GLU A 233 7.20 6.82 -39.75
N VAL A 234 7.60 7.85 -39.00
CA VAL A 234 7.38 7.92 -37.54
C VAL A 234 6.79 9.25 -37.08
N ARG A 235 6.21 10.05 -37.99
CA ARG A 235 5.74 11.42 -37.72
C ARG A 235 4.85 11.46 -36.48
N ASP A 236 3.83 10.62 -36.42
CA ASP A 236 2.86 10.63 -35.32
C ASP A 236 3.48 10.17 -34.00
N SER A 237 4.34 9.17 -34.03
CA SER A 237 5.04 8.69 -32.83
C SER A 237 6.08 9.69 -32.34
N PHE A 238 6.76 10.40 -33.24
CA PHE A 238 7.68 11.48 -32.88
C PHE A 238 6.94 12.70 -32.35
N ALA A 239 5.82 13.08 -32.95
CA ALA A 239 4.96 14.17 -32.47
C ALA A 239 4.43 13.88 -31.06
N ARG A 240 3.83 12.71 -30.84
CA ARG A 240 3.35 12.29 -29.51
C ARG A 240 4.47 12.25 -28.48
N GLY A 241 5.61 11.63 -28.79
CA GLY A 241 6.74 11.58 -27.85
C GLY A 241 7.33 12.97 -27.54
N LEU A 242 7.28 13.90 -28.49
CA LEU A 242 7.67 15.29 -28.26
C LEU A 242 6.65 16.03 -27.38
N GLU A 243 5.36 15.80 -27.59
CA GLU A 243 4.28 16.30 -26.74
C GLU A 243 4.39 15.77 -25.32
N ASP A 244 4.64 14.47 -25.14
CA ASP A 244 4.86 13.82 -23.84
C ASP A 244 6.07 14.43 -23.12
N MET A 245 7.19 14.61 -23.83
CA MET A 245 8.41 15.20 -23.26
C MET A 245 8.17 16.66 -22.83
N LEU A 246 7.50 17.46 -23.67
CA LEU A 246 7.13 18.84 -23.34
C LEU A 246 6.11 18.89 -22.19
N GLY A 247 5.20 17.91 -22.13
CA GLY A 247 4.24 17.72 -21.05
C GLY A 247 4.95 17.53 -19.72
N GLY A 248 5.82 16.52 -19.62
CA GLY A 248 6.56 16.23 -18.40
C GLY A 248 7.46 17.38 -17.93
N ALA A 249 8.12 18.08 -18.86
CA ALA A 249 8.89 19.28 -18.52
C ALA A 249 8.01 20.39 -17.93
N ARG A 250 6.83 20.62 -18.51
CA ARG A 250 5.85 21.60 -18.00
C ARG A 250 5.27 21.19 -16.66
N ASP A 251 5.07 19.90 -16.41
CA ASP A 251 4.53 19.41 -15.14
C ASP A 251 5.54 19.57 -14.02
N SER A 252 6.81 19.28 -14.29
CA SER A 252 7.91 19.58 -13.36
C SER A 252 7.98 21.08 -13.04
N LEU A 253 7.87 21.94 -14.05
CA LEU A 253 7.81 23.39 -13.85
C LEU A 253 6.56 23.81 -13.07
N TYR A 254 5.40 23.21 -13.35
CA TYR A 254 4.15 23.48 -12.64
C TYR A 254 4.26 23.14 -11.16
N LEU A 255 4.79 21.97 -10.81
CA LEU A 255 4.98 21.56 -9.41
C LEU A 255 6.02 22.42 -8.68
N SER A 256 7.12 22.77 -9.36
CA SER A 256 8.13 23.68 -8.79
C SER A 256 7.59 25.10 -8.57
N ASP A 257 6.82 25.60 -9.53
CA ASP A 257 6.15 26.90 -9.44
C ASP A 257 5.06 26.87 -8.37
N LEU A 258 4.34 25.76 -8.22
CA LEU A 258 3.34 25.57 -7.17
C LEU A 258 3.95 25.68 -5.77
N GLU A 259 5.08 25.02 -5.52
CA GLU A 259 5.78 25.13 -4.22
C GLU A 259 6.15 26.59 -3.92
N THR A 260 6.65 27.28 -4.93
CA THR A 260 7.10 28.68 -4.83
C THR A 260 5.92 29.63 -4.61
N ARG A 261 4.86 29.54 -5.44
CA ARG A 261 3.66 30.39 -5.36
C ARG A 261 2.84 30.14 -4.11
N SER A 262 2.84 28.90 -3.62
CA SER A 262 2.11 28.53 -2.41
C SER A 262 2.92 28.82 -1.14
N ALA A 263 4.17 29.26 -1.25
CA ALA A 263 5.02 29.61 -0.11
C ALA A 263 5.06 28.50 0.97
N VAL A 264 5.18 27.24 0.54
CA VAL A 264 5.07 26.06 1.42
C VAL A 264 6.16 26.07 2.48
N LYS A 265 5.76 26.13 3.76
CA LYS A 265 6.68 26.22 4.90
C LYS A 265 6.32 25.19 5.97
N VAL A 266 7.22 24.25 6.24
CA VAL A 266 7.10 23.35 7.39
C VAL A 266 7.32 24.15 8.67
N VAL A 267 6.38 24.07 9.61
CA VAL A 267 6.43 24.86 10.86
C VAL A 267 7.39 24.23 11.88
N SER A 268 7.88 25.04 12.82
CA SER A 268 8.73 24.54 13.89
C SER A 268 8.04 23.46 14.72
N GLY A 269 8.75 22.38 15.03
CA GLY A 269 8.22 21.25 15.80
C GLY A 269 7.30 20.31 15.02
N ALA A 270 7.11 20.49 13.70
CA ALA A 270 6.29 19.60 12.88
C ALA A 270 6.79 18.15 12.88
N VAL A 271 8.11 17.94 12.82
CA VAL A 271 8.73 16.59 12.85
C VAL A 271 8.38 15.87 14.15
N GLY A 272 8.50 16.55 15.30
CA GLY A 272 8.11 16.00 16.59
C GLY A 272 6.62 15.68 16.67
N ALA A 273 5.77 16.53 16.10
CA ALA A 273 4.33 16.31 16.03
C ALA A 273 3.96 15.08 15.19
N VAL A 274 4.62 14.86 14.05
CA VAL A 274 4.43 13.67 13.21
C VAL A 274 4.84 12.40 13.95
N ARG A 275 5.99 12.41 14.63
CA ARG A 275 6.45 11.25 15.41
C ARG A 275 5.51 10.93 16.57
N GLN A 276 5.01 11.96 17.26
CA GLN A 276 4.00 11.81 18.30
C GLN A 276 2.69 11.26 17.74
N ALA A 277 2.24 11.76 16.58
CA ALA A 277 1.04 11.29 15.91
C ALA A 277 1.13 9.81 15.51
N ALA A 278 2.31 9.36 15.07
CA ALA A 278 2.57 7.96 14.76
C ALA A 278 2.48 7.04 16.01
N GLN A 279 2.81 7.55 17.20
CA GLN A 279 2.72 6.82 18.46
C GLN A 279 1.31 6.82 19.05
N ALA A 280 0.53 7.88 18.82
CA ALA A 280 -0.82 8.05 19.33
C ALA A 280 -1.81 8.44 18.21
N PRO A 281 -2.18 7.48 17.33
CA PRO A 281 -2.92 7.78 16.10
C PRO A 281 -4.35 8.28 16.35
N ASP A 282 -5.07 7.75 17.35
CA ASP A 282 -6.47 8.11 17.62
C ASP A 282 -6.66 9.60 17.96
N PRO A 283 -5.96 10.19 18.95
CA PRO A 283 -6.07 11.62 19.20
C PRO A 283 -5.49 12.46 18.04
N ALA A 284 -4.48 11.94 17.33
CA ALA A 284 -3.87 12.64 16.20
C ALA A 284 -4.84 12.87 15.04
N ARG A 285 -5.76 11.93 14.77
CA ARG A 285 -6.80 12.07 13.73
C ARG A 285 -7.72 13.28 13.92
N ARG A 286 -7.82 13.83 15.13
CA ARG A 286 -8.62 15.03 15.44
C ARG A 286 -7.76 16.28 15.66
N SER A 287 -6.44 16.15 15.58
CA SER A 287 -5.52 17.23 15.91
C SER A 287 -5.50 18.31 14.83
N GLY A 288 -5.87 19.53 15.23
CA GLY A 288 -5.78 20.72 14.39
C GLY A 288 -4.38 21.32 14.30
N ARG A 289 -3.37 20.72 14.94
CA ARG A 289 -1.99 21.25 14.95
C ARG A 289 -1.44 21.34 13.54
N VAL A 290 -0.96 22.52 13.16
CA VAL A 290 -0.37 22.77 11.84
C VAL A 290 1.00 22.08 11.74
N LEU A 291 1.26 21.45 10.60
CA LEU A 291 2.54 20.85 10.21
C LEU A 291 3.21 21.64 9.09
N VAL A 292 2.42 22.10 8.13
CA VAL A 292 2.89 22.91 6.99
C VAL A 292 1.93 24.06 6.78
N ASP A 293 2.47 25.27 6.71
CA ASP A 293 1.73 26.48 6.35
C ASP A 293 1.92 26.78 4.86
N TYR A 294 0.88 27.23 4.18
CA TYR A 294 0.95 27.62 2.77
C TYR A 294 -0.09 28.69 2.43
N ARG A 295 0.12 29.42 1.34
CA ARG A 295 -0.80 30.47 0.90
C ARG A 295 -2.18 29.86 0.59
N GLY A 296 -3.17 30.24 1.39
CA GLY A 296 -4.56 29.79 1.23
C GLY A 296 -4.96 28.62 2.13
N GLY A 297 -4.08 28.08 2.97
CA GLY A 297 -4.43 26.96 3.84
C GLY A 297 -3.30 26.48 4.75
N ALA A 298 -3.52 25.35 5.40
CA ALA A 298 -2.51 24.72 6.24
C ALA A 298 -2.73 23.21 6.27
N PHE A 299 -1.65 22.45 6.15
CA PHE A 299 -1.62 21.00 6.32
C PHE A 299 -1.39 20.67 7.79
N ARG A 300 -2.27 19.89 8.40
CA ARG A 300 -2.34 19.63 9.84
C ARG A 300 -2.06 18.17 10.16
N VAL A 301 -1.93 17.87 11.45
CA VAL A 301 -1.75 16.50 11.93
C VAL A 301 -2.90 15.59 11.49
N ARG A 302 -4.16 16.05 11.57
CA ARG A 302 -5.30 15.27 11.05
C ARG A 302 -5.19 14.95 9.55
N ASP A 303 -4.66 15.88 8.75
CA ASP A 303 -4.52 15.70 7.30
C ASP A 303 -3.39 14.69 7.02
N PHE A 304 -2.29 14.77 7.77
CA PHE A 304 -1.23 13.74 7.75
C PHE A 304 -1.79 12.35 8.11
N MET A 305 -2.60 12.26 9.16
CA MET A 305 -3.21 10.98 9.56
C MET A 305 -4.16 10.43 8.50
N HIS A 306 -4.88 11.29 7.75
CA HIS A 306 -5.74 10.89 6.64
C HIS A 306 -4.94 10.38 5.42
N TRP A 307 -3.78 10.98 5.15
CA TRP A 307 -2.88 10.52 4.09
C TRP A 307 -2.16 9.23 4.43
N LEU A 308 -1.88 8.98 5.72
CA LEU A 308 -0.99 7.92 6.18
C LEU A 308 -1.36 6.51 5.64
N PRO A 309 -2.64 6.08 5.60
CA PRO A 309 -3.00 4.76 5.07
C PRO A 309 -2.83 4.61 3.55
N ALA A 310 -2.76 5.72 2.81
CA ALA A 310 -2.48 5.73 1.36
C ALA A 310 -0.97 5.71 1.04
N LEU A 311 -0.09 5.79 2.04
CA LEU A 311 1.35 5.74 1.84
C LEU A 311 1.86 4.30 1.80
N ASP A 312 3.11 4.12 1.36
CA ASP A 312 3.79 2.82 1.45
C ASP A 312 3.80 2.36 2.92
N PRO A 313 3.40 1.12 3.23
CA PRO A 313 3.32 0.61 4.61
C PRO A 313 4.62 0.71 5.40
N ARG A 314 5.78 0.84 4.73
CA ARG A 314 7.09 1.01 5.36
C ARG A 314 7.34 2.42 5.87
N VAL A 315 6.54 3.41 5.46
CA VAL A 315 6.71 4.80 5.89
C VAL A 315 6.54 4.91 7.40
N LEU A 316 5.43 4.39 7.96
CA LEU A 316 5.12 4.56 9.38
C LEU A 316 6.20 4.00 10.32
N PRO A 317 6.70 2.76 10.14
CA PRO A 317 7.83 2.26 10.93
C PRO A 317 9.11 3.10 10.77
N ALA A 318 9.38 3.57 9.55
CA ALA A 318 10.59 4.34 9.23
C ALA A 318 10.59 5.76 9.82
N LEU A 319 9.43 6.35 10.15
CA LEU A 319 9.35 7.71 10.72
C LEU A 319 10.10 7.85 12.05
N SER A 320 10.21 6.76 12.81
CA SER A 320 10.91 6.74 14.09
C SER A 320 12.42 6.96 13.95
N THR A 321 13.02 6.51 12.85
CA THR A 321 14.47 6.58 12.58
C THR A 321 14.84 7.53 11.44
N ALA A 322 13.86 8.04 10.69
CA ALA A 322 14.07 9.01 9.62
C ALA A 322 14.71 10.30 10.15
N THR A 323 15.63 10.87 9.35
CA THR A 323 16.23 12.17 9.64
C THR A 323 15.19 13.28 9.57
N GLU A 324 15.47 14.43 10.20
CA GLU A 324 14.56 15.57 10.13
C GLU A 324 14.30 16.00 8.68
N GLN A 325 15.35 16.03 7.85
CA GLN A 325 15.23 16.39 6.43
C GLN A 325 14.32 15.44 5.67
N GLN A 326 14.37 14.13 5.95
CA GLN A 326 13.48 13.14 5.33
C GLN A 326 12.01 13.38 5.72
N VAL A 327 11.74 13.66 7.01
CA VAL A 327 10.37 13.95 7.48
C VAL A 327 9.87 15.28 6.91
N VAL A 328 10.72 16.31 6.84
CA VAL A 328 10.41 17.60 6.20
C VAL A 328 10.08 17.41 4.72
N GLY A 329 10.86 16.61 3.99
CA GLY A 329 10.60 16.28 2.59
C GLY A 329 9.26 15.56 2.39
N LEU A 330 8.95 14.59 3.26
CA LEU A 330 7.65 13.91 3.27
C LEU A 330 6.50 14.91 3.48
N LEU A 331 6.61 15.77 4.49
CA LEU A 331 5.59 16.77 4.80
C LEU A 331 5.35 17.74 3.65
N LYS A 332 6.40 18.22 3.00
CA LYS A 332 6.29 19.06 1.80
C LYS A 332 5.58 18.33 0.67
N GLY A 333 5.95 17.07 0.39
CA GLY A 333 5.32 16.27 -0.65
C GLY A 333 3.81 16.03 -0.40
N LEU A 334 3.43 15.76 0.85
CA LEU A 334 2.01 15.60 1.23
C LEU A 334 1.24 16.92 1.14
N ALA A 335 1.81 18.01 1.65
CA ALA A 335 1.19 19.33 1.54
C ALA A 335 1.03 19.77 0.08
N GLN A 336 2.00 19.47 -0.80
CA GLN A 336 1.87 19.72 -2.24
C GLN A 336 0.70 18.94 -2.85
N ARG A 337 0.56 17.65 -2.54
CA ARG A 337 -0.58 16.83 -3.00
C ARG A 337 -1.91 17.39 -2.50
N ASP A 338 -1.98 17.82 -1.26
CA ASP A 338 -3.15 18.44 -0.66
C ASP A 338 -3.56 19.73 -1.39
N ILE A 339 -2.59 20.61 -1.69
CA ILE A 339 -2.80 21.83 -2.48
C ILE A 339 -3.35 21.49 -3.88
N LEU A 340 -2.81 20.46 -4.54
CA LEU A 340 -3.27 20.03 -5.86
C LEU A 340 -4.71 19.53 -5.84
N LEU A 341 -5.11 18.78 -4.81
CA LEU A 341 -6.50 18.34 -4.65
C LEU A 341 -7.44 19.54 -4.45
N HIS A 342 -7.05 20.53 -3.65
CA HIS A 342 -7.80 21.78 -3.51
C HIS A 342 -7.92 22.57 -4.83
N GLN A 343 -6.89 22.56 -5.67
CA GLN A 343 -6.96 23.16 -7.01
C GLN A 343 -7.91 22.39 -7.93
N ALA A 344 -7.89 21.06 -7.88
CA ALA A 344 -8.83 20.23 -8.63
C ALA A 344 -10.29 20.48 -8.20
N ASP A 345 -10.54 20.63 -6.89
CA ASP A 345 -11.84 21.05 -6.35
C ASP A 345 -12.26 22.43 -6.87
N SER A 346 -11.35 23.40 -6.79
CA SER A 346 -11.60 24.77 -7.23
C SER A 346 -11.90 24.85 -8.74
N ALA A 347 -11.24 24.00 -9.53
CA ALA A 347 -11.48 23.86 -10.96
C ALA A 347 -12.77 23.09 -11.30
N ARG A 348 -13.46 22.54 -10.29
CA ARG A 348 -14.68 21.73 -10.42
C ARG A 348 -14.50 20.56 -11.39
N VAL A 349 -13.36 19.88 -11.27
CA VAL A 349 -13.07 18.68 -12.08
C VAL A 349 -13.89 17.52 -11.52
N GLY A 350 -14.95 17.14 -12.23
CA GLY A 350 -15.79 15.99 -11.90
C GLY A 350 -15.23 14.68 -12.45
N LEU A 351 -15.53 13.59 -11.76
CA LEU A 351 -15.29 12.24 -12.24
C LEU A 351 -16.43 11.80 -13.17
N SER A 352 -16.12 11.05 -14.22
CA SER A 352 -17.12 10.52 -15.16
C SER A 352 -17.88 9.33 -14.57
N ASP A 353 -18.96 8.90 -15.24
CA ASP A 353 -19.68 7.68 -14.84
C ASP A 353 -18.81 6.43 -14.91
N SER A 354 -17.86 6.37 -15.87
CA SER A 354 -16.91 5.26 -15.97
C SER A 354 -15.91 5.28 -14.82
N ASP A 355 -15.46 6.46 -14.39
CA ASP A 355 -14.58 6.62 -13.23
C ASP A 355 -15.30 6.10 -11.96
N TRP A 356 -16.55 6.50 -11.75
CA TRP A 356 -17.36 6.01 -10.63
C TRP A 356 -17.70 4.52 -10.71
N ALA A 357 -17.89 3.97 -11.92
CA ALA A 357 -18.09 2.53 -12.09
C ALA A 357 -16.85 1.73 -11.68
N MET A 358 -15.65 2.21 -12.04
CA MET A 358 -14.39 1.59 -11.63
C MET A 358 -14.19 1.65 -10.11
N VAL A 359 -14.43 2.81 -9.49
CA VAL A 359 -14.32 2.97 -8.03
C VAL A 359 -15.30 2.05 -7.30
N ARG A 360 -16.55 1.94 -7.78
CA ARG A 360 -17.56 1.00 -7.24
C ARG A 360 -17.10 -0.44 -7.34
N ALA A 361 -16.64 -0.88 -8.51
CA ALA A 361 -16.18 -2.25 -8.70
C ALA A 361 -15.01 -2.62 -7.75
N GLN A 362 -14.10 -1.67 -7.49
CA GLN A 362 -13.00 -1.87 -6.55
C GLN A 362 -13.50 -1.98 -5.10
N GLN A 363 -14.43 -1.11 -4.69
CA GLN A 363 -15.05 -1.17 -3.36
C GLN A 363 -15.83 -2.48 -3.17
N ASP A 364 -16.65 -2.88 -4.15
CA ASP A 364 -17.46 -4.10 -4.10
C ASP A 364 -16.58 -5.35 -3.97
N SER A 365 -15.45 -5.38 -4.68
CA SER A 365 -14.46 -6.47 -4.56
C SER A 365 -13.86 -6.54 -3.15
N ALA A 366 -13.51 -5.38 -2.57
CA ALA A 366 -12.98 -5.31 -1.20
C ALA A 366 -14.03 -5.74 -0.17
N LEU A 367 -15.27 -5.27 -0.28
CA LEU A 367 -16.38 -5.63 0.61
C LEU A 367 -16.71 -7.12 0.51
N THR A 368 -16.81 -7.67 -0.72
CA THR A 368 -17.07 -9.11 -0.94
C THR A 368 -16.02 -9.97 -0.23
N THR A 369 -14.75 -9.54 -0.24
CA THR A 369 -13.66 -10.24 0.45
C THR A 369 -13.90 -10.26 1.96
N VAL A 370 -14.21 -9.10 2.55
CA VAL A 370 -14.49 -8.99 4.00
C VAL A 370 -15.74 -9.77 4.40
N GLU A 371 -16.83 -9.64 3.64
CA GLU A 371 -18.09 -10.37 3.84
C GLU A 371 -17.86 -11.89 3.79
N GLY A 372 -17.04 -12.37 2.85
CA GLY A 372 -16.65 -13.77 2.74
C GLY A 372 -15.85 -14.27 3.94
N LEU A 373 -14.90 -13.46 4.45
CA LEU A 373 -14.14 -13.79 5.65
C LEU A 373 -15.03 -13.95 6.88
N LEU A 374 -16.00 -13.04 7.04
CA LEU A 374 -16.99 -13.06 8.12
C LEU A 374 -18.08 -14.11 7.90
N LYS A 375 -18.28 -14.60 6.68
CA LYS A 375 -19.47 -15.36 6.27
C LYS A 375 -20.76 -14.58 6.60
N LEU A 376 -20.74 -13.28 6.31
CA LEU A 376 -21.78 -12.32 6.64
C LEU A 376 -22.06 -11.44 5.41
N THR A 377 -23.06 -11.80 4.62
CA THR A 377 -23.50 -11.00 3.46
C THR A 377 -24.74 -10.17 3.79
N PRO A 378 -24.97 -9.03 3.12
CA PRO A 378 -26.20 -8.25 3.28
C PRO A 378 -27.47 -9.08 3.09
N ALA A 379 -27.45 -10.03 2.14
CA ALA A 379 -28.57 -10.94 1.90
C ALA A 379 -28.82 -11.86 3.08
N LEU A 380 -27.78 -12.50 3.63
CA LEU A 380 -27.92 -13.38 4.81
C LEU A 380 -28.53 -12.62 5.98
N VAL A 381 -28.07 -11.39 6.22
CA VAL A 381 -28.52 -10.56 7.34
C VAL A 381 -30.00 -10.18 7.19
N ARG A 382 -30.42 -9.80 5.98
CA ARG A 382 -31.82 -9.49 5.67
C ARG A 382 -32.73 -10.72 5.76
N ASP A 383 -32.28 -11.86 5.24
CA ASP A 383 -33.13 -13.03 5.03
C ASP A 383 -33.23 -13.92 6.28
N SER A 384 -32.23 -13.89 7.17
CA SER A 384 -32.18 -14.75 8.35
C SER A 384 -32.88 -14.18 9.58
N VAL A 385 -33.00 -12.84 9.70
CA VAL A 385 -33.53 -12.21 10.91
C VAL A 385 -34.32 -10.94 10.62
N THR A 386 -35.57 -10.91 11.09
CA THR A 386 -36.51 -9.79 10.82
C THR A 386 -36.32 -8.60 11.77
N THR A 387 -35.84 -8.81 13.00
CA THR A 387 -35.65 -7.73 13.98
C THR A 387 -34.25 -7.09 13.89
N PRO A 388 -34.14 -5.76 14.10
CA PRO A 388 -32.84 -5.08 14.15
C PRO A 388 -31.86 -5.70 15.16
N GLU A 389 -32.33 -6.03 16.37
CA GLU A 389 -31.50 -6.61 17.44
C GLU A 389 -31.04 -8.02 17.08
N GLY A 390 -31.88 -8.77 16.36
CA GLY A 390 -31.54 -10.10 15.89
C GLY A 390 -30.49 -10.07 14.77
N ARG A 391 -30.57 -9.09 13.85
CA ARG A 391 -29.53 -8.86 12.84
C ARG A 391 -28.20 -8.45 13.46
N ALA A 392 -28.23 -7.56 14.45
CA ALA A 392 -27.03 -7.14 15.17
C ALA A 392 -26.36 -8.32 15.91
N ARG A 393 -27.15 -9.17 16.57
CA ARG A 393 -26.64 -10.41 17.20
C ARG A 393 -26.00 -11.35 16.19
N LEU A 394 -26.67 -11.62 15.06
CA LEU A 394 -26.13 -12.47 14.00
C LEU A 394 -24.79 -11.93 13.47
N ALA A 395 -24.72 -10.63 13.18
CA ALA A 395 -23.50 -9.99 12.72
C ALA A 395 -22.36 -10.15 13.73
N MET A 396 -22.63 -9.96 15.01
CA MET A 396 -21.61 -10.09 16.05
C MET A 396 -21.18 -11.53 16.32
N THR A 397 -22.07 -12.51 16.19
CA THR A 397 -21.67 -13.92 16.18
C THR A 397 -20.66 -14.17 15.06
N ARG A 398 -20.94 -13.69 13.84
CA ARG A 398 -20.02 -13.86 12.69
C ARG A 398 -18.67 -13.16 12.88
N VAL A 399 -18.68 -11.95 13.45
CA VAL A 399 -17.46 -11.22 13.79
C VAL A 399 -16.63 -12.00 14.80
N ASN A 400 -17.24 -12.43 15.91
CA ASN A 400 -16.53 -13.17 16.96
C ASN A 400 -15.99 -14.50 16.44
N ASP A 401 -16.76 -15.24 15.65
CA ASP A 401 -16.33 -16.48 14.99
C ASP A 401 -15.11 -16.25 14.07
N TYR A 402 -15.08 -15.14 13.33
CA TYR A 402 -13.94 -14.80 12.49
C TYR A 402 -12.70 -14.48 13.33
N VAL A 403 -12.84 -13.63 14.36
CA VAL A 403 -11.72 -13.27 15.24
C VAL A 403 -11.16 -14.52 15.94
N ASP A 404 -12.00 -15.44 16.42
CA ASP A 404 -11.56 -16.70 17.03
C ASP A 404 -10.77 -17.57 16.04
N ARG A 405 -11.25 -17.73 14.81
CA ARG A 405 -10.54 -18.50 13.77
C ARG A 405 -9.21 -17.87 13.41
N VAL A 406 -9.13 -16.54 13.31
CA VAL A 406 -7.86 -15.84 13.03
C VAL A 406 -6.86 -16.08 14.15
N VAL A 407 -7.29 -15.87 15.40
CA VAL A 407 -6.44 -16.05 16.58
C VAL A 407 -6.01 -17.51 16.75
N GLY A 408 -6.88 -18.47 16.40
CA GLY A 408 -6.60 -19.91 16.41
C GLY A 408 -5.76 -20.41 15.23
N GLY A 409 -5.48 -19.58 14.23
CA GLY A 409 -4.75 -19.96 13.01
C GLY A 409 -5.58 -20.77 11.99
N GLU A 410 -6.90 -20.79 12.15
CA GLU A 410 -7.86 -21.44 11.24
C GLU A 410 -8.29 -20.51 10.09
N ALA A 411 -8.00 -19.21 10.19
CA ALA A 411 -8.27 -18.22 9.15
C ALA A 411 -7.10 -17.24 9.01
N GLN A 412 -6.91 -16.74 7.78
CA GLN A 412 -5.96 -15.67 7.53
C GLN A 412 -6.55 -14.32 7.98
N PHE A 413 -5.76 -13.55 8.70
CA PHE A 413 -6.08 -12.16 9.02
C PHE A 413 -6.00 -11.28 7.77
N ALA A 414 -7.02 -10.46 7.54
CA ALA A 414 -6.98 -9.41 6.53
C ALA A 414 -7.69 -8.17 7.07
N PRO A 415 -7.01 -7.04 7.35
CA PRO A 415 -7.65 -5.88 7.95
C PRO A 415 -8.76 -5.32 7.05
N LEU A 416 -9.73 -4.63 7.65
CA LEU A 416 -10.67 -3.83 6.86
C LEU A 416 -9.90 -2.79 6.04
N PRO A 417 -10.38 -2.44 4.82
CA PRO A 417 -9.84 -1.31 4.08
C PRO A 417 -9.74 -0.07 5.00
N PRO A 418 -8.56 0.59 5.10
CA PRO A 418 -8.33 1.61 6.13
C PRO A 418 -9.34 2.76 6.12
N TYR A 419 -9.68 3.24 4.93
CA TYR A 419 -10.66 4.31 4.74
C TYR A 419 -12.11 3.87 5.04
N LEU A 420 -12.42 2.58 4.90
CA LEU A 420 -13.68 2.03 5.38
C LEU A 420 -13.71 1.99 6.91
N SER A 421 -12.64 1.53 7.56
CA SER A 421 -12.52 1.57 9.03
C SER A 421 -12.64 3.00 9.56
N GLU A 422 -11.95 3.96 8.94
CA GLU A 422 -12.03 5.37 9.32
C GLU A 422 -13.44 5.93 9.15
N TYR A 423 -14.10 5.64 8.03
CA TYR A 423 -15.48 6.00 7.80
C TYR A 423 -16.42 5.42 8.88
N LEU A 424 -16.28 4.13 9.19
CA LEU A 424 -17.08 3.46 10.23
C LEU A 424 -16.83 4.06 11.63
N ARG A 425 -15.56 4.33 11.98
CA ARG A 425 -15.20 4.98 13.25
C ARG A 425 -15.64 6.43 13.35
N ALA A 426 -15.83 7.12 12.23
CA ALA A 426 -16.33 8.49 12.20
C ALA A 426 -17.86 8.56 12.36
N HIS A 427 -18.59 7.52 11.93
CA HIS A 427 -20.06 7.48 11.93
C HIS A 427 -20.65 6.55 13.01
N GLY A 428 -19.84 5.71 13.64
CA GLY A 428 -20.23 4.84 14.75
C GLY A 428 -19.70 5.34 16.10
N SER A 429 -20.34 4.90 17.19
CA SER A 429 -19.79 5.09 18.54
C SER A 429 -18.80 3.97 18.86
N TRP A 430 -17.68 4.32 19.48
CA TRP A 430 -16.68 3.34 19.91
C TRP A 430 -15.80 3.94 21.01
N GLY A 431 -15.10 3.08 21.74
CA GLY A 431 -14.19 3.49 22.80
C GLY A 431 -13.26 2.35 23.23
N LYS A 432 -12.15 2.73 23.84
CA LYS A 432 -11.19 1.82 24.49
C LYS A 432 -11.04 2.25 25.94
N ASN A 433 -10.88 1.27 26.83
CA ASN A 433 -10.60 1.50 28.25
C ASN A 433 -9.18 1.04 28.55
N ASP A 434 -8.25 1.98 28.71
CA ASP A 434 -6.84 1.68 28.93
C ASP A 434 -6.61 0.83 30.19
N ALA A 435 -7.36 1.08 31.27
CA ALA A 435 -7.30 0.27 32.49
C ALA A 435 -7.82 -1.16 32.25
N GLY A 436 -8.88 -1.31 31.46
CA GLY A 436 -9.41 -2.60 31.04
C GLY A 436 -8.42 -3.38 30.15
N VAL A 437 -7.77 -2.72 29.20
CA VAL A 437 -6.72 -3.31 28.37
C VAL A 437 -5.55 -3.77 29.23
N GLN A 438 -5.11 -2.95 30.19
CA GLN A 438 -4.04 -3.31 31.12
C GLN A 438 -4.41 -4.54 31.96
N LEU A 439 -5.63 -4.61 32.49
CA LEU A 439 -6.11 -5.77 33.22
C LEU A 439 -6.17 -7.02 32.33
N ALA A 440 -6.52 -6.87 31.04
CA ALA A 440 -6.52 -7.98 30.08
C ALA A 440 -5.12 -8.56 29.85
N ILE A 441 -4.05 -7.75 29.96
CA ILE A 441 -2.66 -8.24 29.89
C ILE A 441 -2.39 -9.23 31.03
N GLU A 442 -2.71 -8.84 32.25
CA GLU A 442 -2.49 -9.67 33.45
C GLU A 442 -3.26 -10.99 33.35
N ARG A 443 -4.51 -10.93 32.88
CA ARG A 443 -5.36 -12.11 32.65
C ARG A 443 -4.81 -13.00 31.54
N ALA A 444 -4.34 -12.43 30.42
CA ALA A 444 -3.76 -13.19 29.33
C ALA A 444 -2.47 -13.91 29.75
N GLN A 445 -1.66 -13.30 30.61
CA GLN A 445 -0.46 -13.92 31.18
C GLN A 445 -0.84 -15.14 32.04
N ALA A 446 -1.87 -15.01 32.89
CA ALA A 446 -2.38 -16.13 33.68
C ALA A 446 -2.90 -17.27 32.81
N ILE A 447 -3.64 -16.97 31.73
CA ILE A 447 -4.12 -17.98 30.78
C ILE A 447 -2.95 -18.71 30.10
N ARG A 448 -1.93 -17.99 29.62
CA ARG A 448 -0.74 -18.62 29.01
C ARG A 448 0.02 -19.50 30.00
N ALA A 449 0.21 -19.03 31.24
CA ALA A 449 0.87 -19.82 32.28
C ALA A 449 0.12 -21.13 32.58
N GLN A 450 -1.21 -21.09 32.62
CA GLN A 450 -2.03 -22.30 32.75
C GLN A 450 -1.87 -23.24 31.55
N LEU A 451 -1.95 -22.72 30.32
CA LEU A 451 -1.77 -23.52 29.11
C LEU A 451 -0.38 -24.16 29.01
N ASP A 452 0.66 -23.46 29.45
CA ASP A 452 2.04 -23.99 29.46
C ASP A 452 2.22 -25.05 30.56
N SER A 453 1.58 -24.88 31.73
CA SER A 453 1.61 -25.89 32.80
C SER A 453 0.95 -27.22 32.42
N LEU A 454 0.04 -27.20 31.43
CA LEU A 454 -0.62 -28.38 30.88
C LEU A 454 0.19 -29.07 29.78
N ARG A 455 1.31 -28.49 29.33
CA ARG A 455 2.18 -29.13 28.33
C ARG A 455 3.07 -30.18 29.00
N PRO A 456 3.15 -31.41 28.45
CA PRO A 456 4.06 -32.42 28.98
C PRO A 456 5.51 -31.91 28.93
N THR A 457 6.23 -31.99 30.06
CA THR A 457 7.67 -31.72 30.09
C THR A 457 8.40 -32.70 29.17
N PRO A 458 9.31 -32.25 28.29
CA PRO A 458 10.16 -33.16 27.53
C PRO A 458 10.92 -34.08 28.50
N ARG A 459 10.87 -35.40 28.28
CA ARG A 459 11.66 -36.34 29.08
C ARG A 459 13.14 -35.99 28.92
N PRO A 460 13.93 -35.87 30.01
CA PRO A 460 15.37 -35.65 29.89
C PRO A 460 16.00 -36.82 29.12
N ASN A 461 16.71 -36.49 28.06
CA ASN A 461 17.28 -37.45 27.10
C ASN A 461 18.56 -38.12 27.64
N ASN A 462 18.50 -38.73 28.82
CA ASN A 462 19.61 -39.43 29.48
C ASN A 462 19.17 -40.80 30.04
N GLN A 463 18.46 -41.60 29.25
CA GLN A 463 18.44 -43.05 29.50
C GLN A 463 19.33 -43.74 28.46
N PRO A 464 20.32 -44.56 28.87
CA PRO A 464 21.12 -45.33 27.94
C PRO A 464 20.21 -46.24 27.11
N VAL A 465 20.39 -46.22 25.78
CA VAL A 465 19.72 -47.15 24.87
C VAL A 465 20.06 -48.58 25.29
N PRO A 466 19.09 -49.47 25.53
CA PRO A 466 19.38 -50.87 25.78
C PRO A 466 20.09 -51.49 24.56
N THR A 467 21.30 -52.00 24.76
CA THR A 467 22.04 -52.74 23.73
C THR A 467 21.27 -54.00 23.35
N ILE A 468 20.89 -54.09 22.07
CA ILE A 468 20.28 -55.29 21.47
C ILE A 468 21.34 -56.40 21.43
N PRO A 469 21.08 -57.63 21.93
CA PRO A 469 22.01 -58.74 21.81
C PRO A 469 22.19 -59.14 20.33
N PRO A 470 23.41 -59.47 19.87
CA PRO A 470 23.64 -59.84 18.48
C PRO A 470 23.02 -61.23 18.21
N GLY A 471 21.99 -61.29 17.36
CA GLY A 471 21.42 -62.58 16.95
C GLY A 471 20.00 -62.58 16.35
N ALA A 472 19.27 -61.46 16.33
CA ALA A 472 17.93 -61.43 15.74
C ALA A 472 17.97 -60.96 14.27
N GLN A 473 17.70 -61.87 13.33
CA GLN A 473 17.60 -61.54 11.90
C GLN A 473 16.35 -60.69 11.58
N PRO A 474 16.43 -59.77 10.59
CA PRO A 474 15.31 -58.91 10.22
C PRO A 474 14.20 -59.66 9.49
N ILE A 475 12.97 -59.49 9.97
CA ILE A 475 11.75 -60.04 9.37
C ILE A 475 11.33 -59.13 8.21
N THR A 476 11.34 -59.65 6.98
CA THR A 476 10.89 -58.95 5.77
C THR A 476 9.36 -58.82 5.73
N PRO A 477 8.79 -57.63 5.45
CA PRO A 477 7.34 -57.46 5.38
C PRO A 477 6.75 -58.01 4.08
N ARG A 478 5.75 -58.90 4.20
CA ARG A 478 4.93 -59.41 3.09
C ARG A 478 4.09 -58.29 2.46
N ARG A 479 4.28 -58.08 1.14
CA ARG A 479 3.38 -57.29 0.29
C ARG A 479 1.99 -57.94 0.22
N ARG A 480 0.93 -57.19 0.53
CA ARG A 480 -0.46 -57.57 0.27
C ARG A 480 -0.87 -56.97 -1.08
N THR A 481 -1.18 -57.82 -2.05
CA THR A 481 -1.77 -57.46 -3.35
C THR A 481 -3.26 -57.16 -3.20
N LEU A 482 -3.70 -56.11 -3.89
CA LEU A 482 -5.10 -55.75 -4.12
C LEU A 482 -5.79 -56.76 -5.05
N ARG A 483 -7.03 -57.12 -4.72
CA ARG A 483 -8.07 -57.55 -5.66
C ARG A 483 -9.35 -56.82 -5.29
#